data_AF-I2N0W8-F1
#
_entry.id   AF-I2N0W8-F1
#
_cell.length_a   1.000
_cell.length_b   1.000
_cell.length_c   1.000
_cell.angle_alpha   90.00
_cell.angle_beta   90.00
_cell.angle_gamma   90.00
#
_symmetry.space_group_name_H-M   'P 1'
#
loop_
_entity.id
_entity.type
_entity.pdbx_description
1 polymer ?
#
loop_
_entity_poly.entity_id
_entity_poly.type
_entity_poly.pdbx_seq_one_letter_code
_entity_poly.pdbx_strand_id
1 'polypeptide(L)' 'MTRTPARRTPDREPGTETVEIRLIARTGLAQHLAGQIAAALPGRPEVRVYSSRTPGRARAYIRTEIPPTAIPPALNT' A
#
# COMPACT_ATOMS: atom_id res chain seq x y z
N MET A 1 12.47 38.38 25.94
CA MET A 1 13.03 37.06 25.54
C MET A 1 12.27 36.56 24.34
N THR A 2 12.86 36.65 23.15
CA THR A 2 12.22 36.32 21.86
C THR A 2 12.40 34.83 21.59
N ARG A 3 11.32 34.06 21.59
CA ARG A 3 11.33 32.60 21.43
C ARG A 3 11.49 32.28 19.94
N THR A 4 12.69 31.86 19.52
CA THR A 4 12.92 31.38 18.14
C THR A 4 12.04 30.17 17.88
N PRO A 5 11.19 30.16 16.83
CA PRO A 5 10.39 28.98 16.51
C PRO A 5 11.34 27.84 16.12
N ALA A 6 11.10 26.65 16.69
CA ALA A 6 11.84 25.45 16.36
C ALA A 6 11.75 25.22 14.85
N ARG A 7 12.91 25.21 14.18
CA ARG A 7 13.05 24.77 12.80
C ARG A 7 12.50 23.34 12.74
N ARG A 8 11.33 23.15 12.14
CA ARG A 8 10.84 21.81 11.79
C ARG A 8 11.85 21.23 10.82
N THR A 9 12.70 20.32 11.29
CA THR A 9 13.42 19.42 10.40
C THR A 9 12.35 18.73 9.55
N PRO A 10 12.37 18.85 8.22
CA PRO A 10 11.58 17.95 7.39
C PRO A 10 12.27 16.60 7.51
N ASP A 11 11.96 15.87 8.59
CA ASP A 11 12.47 14.52 8.77
C ASP A 11 11.81 13.67 7.69
N ARG A 12 12.67 13.10 6.84
CA ARG A 12 12.36 12.27 5.66
C ARG A 12 12.10 13.08 4.39
N GLU A 13 13.13 13.16 3.54
CA GLU A 13 12.90 13.18 2.08
C GLU A 13 11.85 12.12 1.80
N PRO A 14 10.83 12.38 0.95
CA PRO A 14 9.87 11.34 0.68
C PRO A 14 10.67 10.23 0.01
N GLY A 15 10.92 9.16 0.76
CA GLY A 15 11.58 7.97 0.29
C GLY A 15 10.52 7.08 -0.31
N THR A 16 10.91 6.13 -1.16
CA THR A 16 10.01 5.07 -1.61
C THR A 16 9.33 4.43 -0.40
N GLU A 17 7.99 4.47 -0.36
CA GLU A 17 7.21 3.86 0.71
C GLU A 17 6.85 2.43 0.32
N THR A 18 7.10 1.47 1.22
CA THR A 18 6.59 0.11 1.02
C THR A 18 5.14 0.04 1.49
N VAL A 19 4.25 -0.32 0.57
CA VAL A 19 2.83 -0.55 0.87
C VAL A 19 2.53 -2.04 0.79
N GLU A 20 1.86 -2.55 1.83
CA GLU A 20 1.40 -3.93 1.91
C GLU A 20 -0.13 -3.97 2.02
N ILE A 21 -0.77 -4.69 1.09
CA ILE A 21 -2.21 -4.88 1.06
C ILE A 21 -2.52 -6.36 1.26
N ARG A 22 -3.38 -6.64 2.24
CA ARG A 22 -3.87 -8.00 2.51
C ARG A 22 -5.39 -8.04 2.33
N LEU A 23 -5.85 -8.89 1.43
CA LEU A 23 -7.27 -9.09 1.16
C LEU A 23 -7.69 -10.56 1.40
N ILE A 24 -8.91 -10.75 1.91
CA ILE A 24 -9.50 -12.06 2.14
C ILE A 24 -10.88 -12.11 1.49
N ALA A 25 -10.99 -12.89 0.41
CA ALA A 25 -12.23 -13.00 -0.37
C ALA A 25 -12.46 -14.47 -0.79
N ARG A 26 -13.55 -14.75 -1.52
CA ARG A 26 -13.76 -16.08 -2.14
C ARG A 26 -12.58 -16.39 -3.07
N THR A 27 -12.17 -17.66 -3.21
CA THR A 27 -10.91 -18.03 -3.88
C THR A 27 -10.70 -17.37 -5.25
N GLY A 28 -11.65 -17.49 -6.19
CA GLY A 28 -11.52 -16.84 -7.50
C GLY A 28 -11.61 -15.31 -7.45
N LEU A 29 -12.41 -14.77 -6.53
CA LEU A 29 -12.53 -13.33 -6.33
C LEU A 29 -11.24 -12.71 -5.76
N ALA A 30 -10.57 -13.40 -4.84
CA ALA A 30 -9.33 -12.93 -4.25
C ALA A 30 -8.22 -12.80 -5.31
N GLN A 31 -8.12 -13.77 -6.23
CA GLN A 31 -7.17 -13.72 -7.34
C GLN A 31 -7.49 -12.56 -8.30
N HIS A 32 -8.77 -12.43 -8.69
CA HIS A 32 -9.20 -11.37 -9.59
C HIS A 32 -8.97 -9.97 -9.00
N LEU A 33 -9.40 -9.74 -7.75
CA LEU A 33 -9.20 -8.47 -7.06
C LEU A 33 -7.71 -8.16 -6.85
N ALA A 34 -6.89 -9.17 -6.52
CA ALA A 34 -5.46 -8.96 -6.37
C ALA A 34 -4.79 -8.50 -7.68
N GLY A 35 -5.22 -9.05 -8.82
CA GLY A 35 -4.76 -8.60 -10.13
C GLY A 35 -5.18 -7.16 -10.44
N GLN A 36 -6.43 -6.79 -10.15
CA GLN A 36 -6.92 -5.42 -10.36
C GLN A 36 -6.21 -4.39 -9.48
N ILE A 37 -6.02 -4.70 -8.20
CA ILE A 37 -5.32 -3.81 -7.27
C ILE A 37 -3.85 -3.68 -7.70
N ALA A 38 -3.19 -4.78 -8.03
CA ALA A 38 -1.82 -4.74 -8.53
C ALA A 38 -1.70 -3.87 -9.79
N ALA A 39 -2.62 -4.01 -10.75
CA ALA A 39 -2.63 -3.19 -11.96
C ALA A 39 -2.85 -1.69 -11.70
N ALA A 40 -3.50 -1.32 -10.60
CA ALA A 40 -3.74 0.06 -10.21
C ALA A 40 -2.60 0.68 -9.38
N LEU A 41 -1.68 -0.14 -8.86
CA LEU A 41 -0.58 0.35 -8.05
C LEU A 41 0.58 0.82 -8.94
N PRO A 42 1.21 1.97 -8.61
CA PRO A 42 2.47 2.34 -9.24
C PRO A 42 3.57 1.34 -8.85
N GLY A 43 4.54 1.15 -9.75
CA GLY A 43 5.71 0.30 -9.50
C GLY A 43 5.56 -1.14 -10.00
N ARG A 44 6.25 -2.06 -9.32
CA ARG A 44 6.26 -3.51 -9.63
C ARG A 44 5.66 -4.29 -8.46
N PRO A 45 4.33 -4.41 -8.39
CA PRO A 45 3.68 -5.11 -7.29
C PRO A 45 3.99 -6.61 -7.33
N GLU A 46 4.40 -7.16 -6.18
CA GLU A 46 4.47 -8.60 -5.96
C GLU A 46 3.12 -9.09 -5.40
N VAL A 47 2.52 -10.08 -6.06
CA VAL A 47 1.25 -10.69 -5.63
C VAL A 47 1.48 -12.13 -5.21
N ARG A 48 1.03 -12.49 -4.01
CA ARG A 48 1.06 -13.86 -3.48
C ARG A 48 -0.31 -14.27 -2.98
N VAL A 49 -0.82 -15.41 -3.43
CA VAL A 49 -2.14 -15.92 -3.05
C VAL A 49 -2.00 -17.24 -2.29
N TYR A 50 -2.65 -17.33 -1.14
CA TYR A 50 -2.66 -18.52 -0.28
C TYR A 50 -4.09 -18.95 0.03
N SER A 51 -4.27 -20.24 0.28
CA SER A 51 -5.51 -20.76 0.85
C SER A 51 -5.77 -20.13 2.22
N SER A 52 -7.00 -19.68 2.49
CA SER A 52 -7.39 -19.22 3.81
C SER A 52 -7.73 -20.41 4.71
N ARG A 53 -7.68 -20.20 6.04
CA ARG A 53 -8.25 -21.16 7.01
C ARG A 53 -9.78 -21.25 6.92
N THR A 54 -10.41 -20.26 6.30
CA THR A 54 -11.86 -20.25 6.06
C THR A 54 -12.17 -20.97 4.74
N PRO A 55 -13.02 -22.01 4.75
CA PRO A 55 -13.40 -22.73 3.53
C PRO A 55 -13.94 -21.80 2.44
N GLY A 56 -13.55 -22.07 1.20
CA GLY A 56 -13.96 -21.30 0.02
C GLY A 56 -13.35 -19.89 -0.08
N ARG A 57 -12.42 -19.52 0.81
CA ARG A 57 -11.71 -18.23 0.76
C ARG A 57 -10.22 -18.38 0.51
N ALA A 58 -9.64 -17.35 -0.07
CA ALA A 58 -8.19 -17.19 -0.23
C ALA A 58 -7.73 -15.86 0.37
N ARG A 59 -6.45 -15.81 0.73
CA ARG A 59 -5.74 -14.61 1.17
C ARG A 59 -4.80 -14.19 0.07
N ALA A 60 -4.95 -12.97 -0.44
CA ALA A 60 -3.95 -12.40 -1.33
C ALA A 60 -3.16 -11.30 -0.60
N TYR A 61 -1.86 -11.31 -0.81
CA TYR A 61 -0.90 -10.35 -0.32
C TYR A 61 -0.32 -9.63 -1.53
N ILE A 62 -0.33 -8.31 -1.48
CA ILE A 62 0.20 -7.44 -2.52
C ILE A 62 1.21 -6.54 -1.84
N ARG A 63 2.45 -6.52 -2.33
CA ARG A 63 3.50 -5.64 -1.84
C ARG A 63 3.99 -4.80 -3.00
N THR A 64 4.09 -3.49 -2.82
CA THR A 64 4.68 -2.60 -3.82
C THR A 64 5.49 -1.51 -3.15
N GLU A 65 6.43 -0.96 -3.90
CA GLU A 65 7.15 0.26 -3.55
C GLU A 65 6.49 1.42 -4.30
N ILE A 66 5.95 2.39 -3.56
CA ILE A 66 5.31 3.57 -4.12
C ILE A 66 6.31 4.71 -4.09
N PRO A 67 6.66 5.30 -5.25
CA PRO A 67 7.49 6.48 -5.24
C PRO A 67 6.71 7.67 -4.64
N PRO A 68 7.39 8.59 -3.96
CA PRO A 68 6.84 9.83 -3.42
C PRO A 68 5.85 10.58 -4.30
N THR A 69 6.20 10.67 -5.58
CA THR A 69 5.48 11.41 -6.61
C THR A 69 4.17 10.76 -7.02
N ALA A 70 3.95 9.49 -6.66
CA ALA A 70 2.72 8.76 -6.95
C ALA A 70 1.72 8.79 -5.78
N ILE A 71 2.09 9.36 -4.63
CA ILE A 71 1.17 9.57 -3.51
C ILE A 71 0.48 10.92 -3.75
N PRO A 72 -0.82 10.95 -4.13
CA PRO A 72 -1.55 12.20 -4.22
C PRO A 72 -1.52 12.90 -2.85
N PRO A 73 -1.43 14.24 -2.81
CA PRO A 73 -1.45 14.97 -1.54
C PRO A 73 -2.68 14.53 -0.75
N ALA A 74 -2.46 14.15 0.52
CA ALA A 74 -3.54 13.69 1.39
C ALA A 74 -4.69 14.70 1.35
N LEU A 75 -5.89 14.22 1.02
CA LEU A 75 -7.13 14.98 1.16
C LEU A 75 -7.34 15.23 2.67
N ASN A 76 -6.74 16.30 3.18
CA ASN A 76 -7.12 16.86 4.47
C ASN A 76 -8.48 17.55 4.28
N THR A 77 -9.55 16.81 4.56
CA THR A 77 -10.89 17.37 4.88
C THR A 77 -11.06 17.45 6.37
#